data_AF-A0A2D9XWN4-F1
#
_entry.id   AF-A0A2D9XWN4-F1
#
_cell.length_a   1.000
_cell.length_b   1.000
_cell.length_c   1.000
_cell.angle_alpha   90.00
_cell.angle_beta   90.00
_cell.angle_gamma   90.00
#
_symmetry.space_group_name_H-M   'P 1'
#
loop_
_entity.id
_entity.type
_entity.pdbx_description
1 polymer ?
#
loop_
_entity_poly.entity_id
_entity_poly.type
_entity_poly.pdbx_seq_one_letter_code
_entity_poly.pdbx_strand_id
1 'polypeptide(L)'
;MKTKDLIHLSNEELTSYVYAIQEKLQNKLDSGLSIDDIIDEEDPFEELEPILPQEVYPILVLNIINNIRSDTIMEAIIEGLQKGIKEYKNKIKE
;
A
#
# COMPACT_ATOMS: atom_id res chain seq x y z
N MET A 1 -11.71 -1.48 2.41
CA MET A 1 -11.79 -0.94 1.03
C MET A 1 -11.45 -2.09 0.09
N LYS A 2 -11.78 -2.05 -1.21
CA LYS A 2 -11.29 -3.07 -2.17
C LYS A 2 -10.54 -2.39 -3.32
N THR A 3 -9.73 -3.14 -4.06
CA THR A 3 -8.92 -2.62 -5.18
C THR A 3 -9.75 -1.81 -6.17
N LYS A 4 -10.98 -2.26 -6.47
CA LYS A 4 -11.93 -1.54 -7.34
C LYS A 4 -12.28 -0.13 -6.85
N ASP A 5 -12.17 0.13 -5.55
CA ASP A 5 -12.41 1.44 -4.96
C ASP A 5 -11.11 2.28 -5.03
N LEU A 6 -9.95 1.63 -4.82
CA LEU A 6 -8.62 2.28 -4.83
C LEU A 6 -8.29 2.90 -6.18
N ILE A 7 -8.69 2.28 -7.28
CA ILE A 7 -8.42 2.78 -8.64
C ILE A 7 -9.12 4.11 -8.96
N HIS A 8 -10.05 4.57 -8.11
CA HIS A 8 -10.77 5.83 -8.28
C HIS A 8 -10.26 6.95 -7.38
N LEU A 9 -9.34 6.65 -6.46
CA LEU A 9 -8.76 7.62 -5.55
C LEU A 9 -7.83 8.59 -6.27
N SER A 10 -7.81 9.83 -5.77
CA SER A 10 -6.78 10.81 -6.05
C SER A 10 -5.45 10.45 -5.36
N ASN A 11 -4.38 11.15 -5.72
CA ASN A 11 -3.07 10.93 -5.09
C ASN A 11 -3.08 11.23 -3.59
N GLU A 12 -3.80 12.27 -3.16
CA GLU A 12 -3.93 12.63 -1.75
C GLU A 12 -4.68 11.55 -0.97
N GLU A 13 -5.73 10.98 -1.56
CA GLU A 13 -6.48 9.88 -0.97
C GLU A 13 -5.67 8.58 -0.93
N LEU A 14 -4.91 8.26 -1.99
CA LEU A 14 -3.99 7.12 -2.00
C LEU A 14 -2.89 7.28 -0.95
N THR A 15 -2.33 8.48 -0.82
CA THR A 15 -1.34 8.81 0.22
C THR A 15 -1.93 8.60 1.61
N SER A 16 -3.13 9.12 1.84
CA SER A 16 -3.84 8.94 3.11
C SER A 16 -4.13 7.46 3.40
N TYR A 17 -4.45 6.68 2.37
CA TYR A 17 -4.68 5.25 2.49
C TYR A 17 -3.41 4.48 2.86
N VAL A 18 -2.27 4.78 2.22
CA VAL A 18 -0.98 4.18 2.57
C VAL A 18 -0.61 4.53 4.02
N TYR A 19 -0.80 5.78 4.45
CA TYR A 19 -0.59 6.16 5.84
C TYR A 19 -1.53 5.44 6.81
N ALA A 20 -2.79 5.24 6.44
CA ALA A 20 -3.72 4.49 7.28
C ALA A 20 -3.30 3.02 7.47
N ILE A 21 -2.78 2.38 6.41
CA ILE A 21 -2.18 1.03 6.52
C ILE A 21 -0.98 1.07 7.47
N GLN A 22 -0.09 2.04 7.29
CA GLN A 22 1.09 2.20 8.13
C GLN A 22 0.72 2.40 9.60
N GLU A 23 -0.22 3.27 9.92
CA GLU A 23 -0.66 3.52 11.31
C GLU A 23 -1.32 2.28 11.91
N LYS A 24 -2.17 1.59 11.16
CA LYS A 24 -2.79 0.34 11.62
C LYS A 24 -1.74 -0.73 11.91
N LEU A 25 -0.74 -0.87 11.04
CA LEU A 25 0.34 -1.85 11.24
C LEU A 25 1.19 -1.50 12.46
N GLN A 26 1.61 -0.24 12.58
CA GLN A 26 2.42 0.22 13.72
C GLN A 26 1.68 0.02 15.05
N ASN A 27 0.37 0.30 15.11
CA ASN A 27 -0.43 0.03 16.31
C ASN A 27 -0.46 -1.47 16.69
N LYS A 28 -0.43 -2.38 15.70
CA LYS A 28 -0.34 -3.83 15.96
C LYS A 28 1.06 -4.24 16.41
N LEU A 29 2.11 -3.68 15.81
CA LEU A 29 3.49 -3.93 16.22
C LEU A 29 3.75 -3.42 17.65
N ASP A 30 3.25 -2.23 17.98
CA ASP A 30 3.36 -1.61 19.31
C ASP A 30 2.58 -2.39 20.39
N SER A 31 1.57 -3.18 20.00
CA SER A 31 0.86 -4.06 20.94
C SER A 31 1.62 -5.37 21.24
N GLY A 32 2.76 -5.59 20.57
CA GLY A 32 3.64 -6.74 20.76
C GLY A 32 3.45 -7.87 19.76
N LEU A 33 2.60 -7.71 18.74
CA LEU A 33 2.49 -8.67 17.64
C LEU A 33 3.71 -8.58 16.72
N SER A 34 4.18 -9.74 16.24
CA SER A 34 5.20 -9.77 15.19
C SER A 34 4.58 -9.51 13.82
N ILE A 35 5.40 -9.17 12.83
CA ILE A 35 4.93 -9.01 11.45
C ILE A 35 4.33 -10.32 10.91
N ASP A 36 4.88 -11.46 11.30
CA ASP A 36 4.40 -12.78 10.89
C ASP A 36 2.99 -13.04 11.47
N ASP A 37 2.77 -12.75 12.76
CA ASP A 37 1.44 -12.87 13.40
C ASP A 37 0.40 -12.00 12.69
N ILE A 38 0.80 -10.80 12.25
CA ILE A 38 -0.09 -9.88 11.57
C ILE A 38 -0.47 -10.40 10.19
N ILE A 39 0.51 -10.86 9.40
CA ILE A 39 0.29 -11.35 8.03
C ILE A 39 -0.52 -12.66 8.04
N ASP A 40 -0.32 -13.52 9.04
CA ASP A 40 -1.09 -14.76 9.20
C ASP A 40 -2.59 -14.50 9.46
N GLU A 41 -2.92 -13.38 10.12
CA GLU A 41 -4.32 -13.00 10.40
C GLU A 41 -4.95 -12.11 9.31
N GLU A 42 -4.20 -11.13 8.81
CA GLU A 42 -4.69 -10.11 7.88
C GLU A 42 -3.52 -9.57 7.05
N ASP A 43 -3.51 -9.87 5.74
CA ASP A 43 -2.55 -9.25 4.83
C ASP A 43 -2.91 -7.76 4.61
N PRO A 44 -2.11 -6.81 5.14
CA PRO A 44 -2.40 -5.39 5.05
C PRO A 44 -2.21 -4.82 3.63
N PHE A 45 -1.65 -5.61 2.71
CA PHE A 45 -1.33 -5.20 1.35
C PHE A 45 -2.26 -5.82 0.30
N GLU A 46 -3.16 -6.74 0.68
CA GLU A 46 -4.03 -7.53 -0.21
C GLU A 46 -4.71 -6.65 -1.27
N GLU A 47 -5.30 -5.53 -0.85
CA GLU A 47 -6.01 -4.64 -1.77
C GLU A 47 -5.11 -3.89 -2.76
N LEU A 48 -3.84 -3.66 -2.39
CA LEU A 48 -2.86 -2.98 -3.24
C LEU A 48 -2.23 -3.93 -4.26
N GLU A 49 -2.13 -5.22 -3.96
CA GLU A 49 -1.42 -6.19 -4.82
C GLU A 49 -1.78 -6.11 -6.32
N PRO A 50 -3.07 -5.99 -6.74
CA PRO A 50 -3.39 -6.00 -8.17
C PRO A 50 -2.97 -4.72 -8.92
N ILE A 51 -2.67 -3.65 -8.17
CA ILE A 51 -2.30 -2.32 -8.68
C ILE A 51 -0.89 -1.89 -8.24
N LEU A 52 -0.14 -2.77 -7.58
CA LEU A 52 1.17 -2.48 -7.02
C LEU A 52 2.25 -3.08 -7.93
N PRO A 53 3.06 -2.25 -8.61
CA PRO A 53 4.17 -2.75 -9.43
C PRO A 53 5.18 -3.53 -8.59
N GLN A 54 5.78 -4.57 -9.19
CA GLN A 54 6.77 -5.42 -8.51
C GLN A 54 7.97 -4.62 -7.99
N GLU A 55 8.40 -3.59 -8.73
CA GLU A 55 9.49 -2.71 -8.32
C GLU A 55 9.15 -1.86 -7.08
N VAL A 56 7.87 -1.58 -6.83
CA VAL A 56 7.40 -0.70 -5.73
C VAL A 56 7.05 -1.51 -4.48
N TYR A 57 6.67 -2.78 -4.63
CA TYR A 57 6.28 -3.64 -3.52
C TYR A 57 7.31 -3.68 -2.37
N PRO A 58 8.62 -3.94 -2.61
CA PRO A 58 9.61 -3.94 -1.52
C PRO A 58 9.77 -2.58 -0.85
N ILE A 59 9.62 -1.49 -1.60
CA ILE A 59 9.73 -0.12 -1.10
C ILE A 59 8.58 0.16 -0.13
N LEU A 60 7.35 -0.17 -0.53
CA LEU A 60 6.16 -0.01 0.30
C LEU A 60 6.29 -0.81 1.62
N VAL A 61 6.65 -2.09 1.53
CA VAL A 61 6.79 -2.97 2.71
C VAL A 61 7.84 -2.42 3.67
N LEU A 62 9.03 -2.06 3.18
CA LEU A 62 10.09 -1.49 4.00
C LEU A 62 9.70 -0.14 4.60
N ASN A 63 9.00 0.71 3.84
CA ASN A 63 8.53 2.01 4.31
C ASN A 63 7.56 1.85 5.48
N ILE A 64 6.58 0.95 5.32
CA ILE A 64 5.51 0.72 6.29
C ILE A 64 6.02 0.03 7.56
N ILE A 65 6.85 -1.02 7.43
CA ILE A 65 7.40 -1.75 8.60
C ILE A 65 8.33 -0.86 9.43
N ASN A 66 9.20 -0.08 8.78
CA ASN A 66 10.16 0.78 9.48
C ASN A 66 9.57 2.14 9.91
N ASN A 67 8.26 2.33 9.74
CA ASN A 67 7.56 3.59 10.00
C ASN A 67 8.23 4.80 9.35
N ILE A 68 8.78 4.64 8.15
CA ILE A 68 9.42 5.72 7.42
C ILE A 68 8.31 6.67 6.93
N ARG A 69 8.50 7.98 7.10
CA ARG A 69 7.54 9.03 6.72
C ARG A 69 8.19 10.07 5.81
N SER A 70 8.98 9.60 4.85
CA SER A 70 9.68 10.45 3.89
C SER A 70 8.75 10.81 2.73
N ASP A 71 8.60 12.10 2.47
CA ASP A 71 7.82 12.61 1.32
C ASP A 71 8.34 12.03 0.00
N THR A 72 9.67 11.99 -0.19
CA THR A 72 10.29 11.44 -1.40
C THR A 72 9.97 9.95 -1.61
N ILE A 73 9.96 9.16 -0.54
CA ILE A 73 9.61 7.74 -0.63
C ILE A 73 8.11 7.58 -0.91
N MET A 74 7.26 8.40 -0.28
CA MET A 74 5.83 8.39 -0.52
C MET A 74 5.51 8.77 -1.97
N GLU A 75 6.14 9.81 -2.51
CA GLU A 75 6.01 10.21 -3.92
C GLU A 75 6.32 9.04 -4.86
N ALA A 76 7.45 8.34 -4.64
CA ALA A 76 7.82 7.18 -5.45
C ALA A 76 6.80 6.02 -5.36
N ILE A 77 6.24 5.77 -4.16
CA ILE A 77 5.18 4.77 -3.97
C ILE A 77 3.92 5.17 -4.73
N ILE A 78 3.49 6.44 -4.62
CA ILE A 78 2.29 6.94 -5.30
C ILE A 78 2.46 6.91 -6.82
N GLU A 79 3.61 7.34 -7.34
CA GLU A 79 3.91 7.24 -8.78
C GLU A 79 3.84 5.79 -9.27
N GLY A 80 4.38 4.85 -8.49
CA GLY A 80 4.27 3.42 -8.74
C GLY A 80 2.81 2.94 -8.79
N LEU A 81 2.02 3.28 -7.77
CA LEU A 81 0.60 2.93 -7.70
C LEU A 81 -0.19 3.52 -8.87
N GLN A 82 0.07 4.76 -9.26
CA GLN A 82 -0.57 5.36 -10.43
C GLN A 82 -0.30 4.58 -11.71
N LYS A 83 0.95 4.14 -11.93
CA LYS A 83 1.32 3.30 -13.06
C LYS A 83 0.58 1.96 -13.01
N GLY A 84 0.58 1.28 -11.86
CA GLY A 84 -0.12 0.01 -11.69
C GLY A 84 -1.64 0.13 -11.84
N ILE A 85 -2.27 1.20 -11.34
CA ILE A 85 -3.69 1.51 -11.55
C ILE A 85 -3.99 1.67 -13.05
N LYS A 86 -3.14 2.38 -13.80
CA LYS A 86 -3.31 2.56 -15.24
C LYS A 86 -3.26 1.22 -15.97
N GLU A 87 -2.29 0.36 -15.62
CA GLU A 87 -2.15 -0.98 -16.20
C GLU A 87 -3.33 -1.88 -15.86
N TYR A 88 -3.77 -1.88 -14.60
CA TYR A 88 -4.93 -2.63 -14.13
C TYR A 88 -6.22 -2.20 -14.85
N LYS A 89 -6.46 -0.87 -14.99
CA LYS A 89 -7.60 -0.32 -15.73
C LYS A 89 -7.62 -0.73 -17.20
N ASN A 90 -6.46 -0.92 -17.82
CA ASN A 90 -6.39 -1.39 -19.19
C ASN A 90 -6.76 -2.87 -19.28
N LYS A 91 -6.24 -3.70 -18.37
CA LYS A 91 -6.54 -5.15 -18.32
C LYS A 91 -8.02 -5.47 -18.10
N ILE A 92 -8.74 -4.68 -17.31
CA ILE A 92 -10.18 -4.91 -17.02
C ILE A 92 -11.13 -4.37 -18.11
N LYS A 93 -10.61 -3.62 -19.10
CA LYS A 93 -11.39 -3.10 -20.23
C LYS A 93 -11.33 -4.01 -21.46
N GLU A 94 -10.40 -4.95 -21.47
CA GLU A 94 -10.26 -6.04 -22.46
C GLU A 94 -11.18 -7.22 -22.09
#